data_AF-W4QC41-F1
#
_entry.id   AF-W4QC41-F1
#
_cell.length_a   1.000
_cell.length_b   1.000
_cell.length_c   1.000
_cell.angle_alpha   90.00
_cell.angle_beta   90.00
_cell.angle_gamma   90.00
#
_symmetry.space_group_name_H-M   'P 1'
#
loop_
_entity.id
_entity.type
_entity.pdbx_description
1 polymer ?
#
loop_
_entity_poly.entity_id
_entity_poly.type
_entity_poly.pdbx_seq_one_letter_code
_entity_poly.pdbx_strand_id
1 'polypeptide(L)'
;MRLKTYMTMLFLIFSLAFSPVLFYLPVSANDFSDNRNIEGDQHFSWDNATVYFAMTDRFYDGNPDNNQSYGRPQVDATGQNIGTFHGGDLQGLTDKLNEGYFFALGVNAIWITAPYEQIHGWVGGGSAGDFAHYAFHGYYALDYTMIDQNMGKIEEMREFVDTAHGQGIRVVLDVVMNHPGYNTLADMHQYGFGDPNVSDQWTPSSGQTWHDVHDYINYDHASAWTNWWGNWVRAGIEGYERCGNSEHTMCLAGLPDFRTDVRSDIGLPPLLVNKWNGEESGQYDEWILPSATQLRTDLGIAPADYISKWLAAWVEEFGIDGFRVDTAKHVELDRWQQLKDEANEALWNWREKNSDAPGAQ
;
A
#
# COMPACT_ATOMS: atom_id res chain seq x y z
N MET A 1 -13.76 -24.93 71.75
CA MET A 1 -13.64 -26.39 71.96
C MET A 1 -12.43 -26.88 71.18
N ARG A 2 -11.50 -27.57 71.87
CA ARG A 2 -10.28 -28.28 71.39
C ARG A 2 -9.26 -27.60 70.44
N LEU A 3 -8.03 -27.67 70.95
CA LEU A 3 -6.72 -27.25 70.46
C LEU A 3 -6.03 -28.37 69.63
N LYS A 4 -4.94 -28.00 68.93
CA LYS A 4 -3.77 -28.78 68.40
C LYS A 4 -3.72 -29.13 66.90
N THR A 5 -2.70 -28.66 66.12
CA THR A 5 -1.29 -29.16 65.91
C THR A 5 -1.28 -30.49 65.11
N TYR A 6 -0.45 -30.80 64.10
CA TYR A 6 0.89 -30.36 63.64
C TYR A 6 0.83 -29.94 62.12
N MET A 7 1.88 -29.84 61.26
CA MET A 7 3.32 -30.21 61.30
C MET A 7 4.18 -29.39 60.30
N THR A 8 5.50 -29.58 60.33
CA THR A 8 6.56 -28.85 59.58
C THR A 8 6.94 -29.50 58.24
N MET A 9 7.31 -28.71 57.22
CA MET A 9 8.50 -29.04 56.40
C MET A 9 9.07 -27.77 55.71
N LEU A 10 10.34 -27.45 56.00
CA LEU A 10 11.08 -26.36 55.38
C LEU A 10 12.05 -26.98 54.36
N PHE A 11 11.91 -26.68 53.08
CA PHE A 11 12.90 -27.09 52.07
C PHE A 11 13.94 -25.99 51.88
N LEU A 12 15.18 -26.24 52.33
CA LEU A 12 16.33 -25.49 51.83
C LEU A 12 16.62 -25.95 50.40
N ILE A 13 16.65 -25.01 49.46
CA ILE A 13 17.33 -25.20 48.17
C ILE A 13 18.59 -24.34 48.20
N PHE A 14 19.74 -25.00 48.08
CA PHE A 14 21.03 -24.34 47.89
C PHE A 14 21.06 -23.69 46.50
N SER A 15 21.08 -22.36 46.42
CA SER A 15 21.42 -21.66 45.17
C SER A 15 22.94 -21.65 44.99
N LEU A 16 23.44 -22.58 44.16
CA LEU A 16 24.79 -22.46 43.60
C LEU A 16 24.81 -21.29 42.62
N ALA A 17 25.43 -20.19 43.03
CA ALA A 17 25.64 -19.03 42.17
C ALA A 17 26.72 -19.34 41.11
N PHE A 18 26.30 -19.85 39.95
CA PHE A 18 27.12 -19.83 38.75
C PHE A 18 27.07 -18.44 38.13
N SER A 19 28.12 -17.65 38.33
CA SER A 19 28.32 -16.40 37.58
C SER A 19 28.88 -16.74 36.20
N PRO A 20 28.18 -16.45 35.08
CA PRO A 20 28.77 -16.59 33.77
C PRO A 20 29.77 -15.45 33.57
N VAL A 21 31.06 -15.78 33.54
CA VAL A 21 32.07 -14.86 33.02
C VAL A 21 31.88 -14.80 31.51
N LEU A 22 31.12 -13.81 31.03
CA LEU A 22 31.08 -13.49 29.61
C LEU A 22 32.46 -13.00 29.18
N PHE A 23 33.18 -13.83 28.43
CA PHE A 23 34.29 -13.37 27.63
C PHE A 23 33.73 -12.59 26.43
N TYR A 24 33.73 -11.26 26.53
CA TYR A 24 33.64 -10.39 25.35
C TYR A 24 34.91 -10.57 24.53
N LEU A 25 34.84 -11.40 23.49
CA LEU A 25 35.75 -11.31 22.37
C LEU A 25 35.22 -10.22 21.42
N PRO A 26 36.01 -9.20 21.07
CA PRO A 26 35.63 -8.27 20.03
C PRO A 26 35.67 -9.00 18.69
N VAL A 27 34.51 -9.28 18.10
CA VAL A 27 34.44 -9.67 16.69
C VAL A 27 34.85 -8.46 15.88
N SER A 28 36.02 -8.54 15.24
CA SER A 28 36.47 -7.55 14.28
C SER A 28 35.57 -7.62 13.05
N ALA A 29 35.15 -6.47 12.53
CA ALA A 29 34.28 -6.38 11.34
C ALA A 29 34.94 -6.86 10.02
N ASN A 30 36.15 -7.44 10.09
CA ASN A 30 36.93 -7.87 8.92
C ASN A 30 36.93 -9.40 8.67
N ASP A 31 36.28 -10.22 9.52
CA ASP A 31 36.31 -11.70 9.37
C ASP A 31 35.18 -12.28 8.50
N PHE A 32 34.26 -11.45 7.98
CA PHE A 32 33.25 -11.86 6.99
C PHE A 32 33.72 -11.62 5.55
N SER A 33 34.83 -12.27 5.17
CA SER A 33 35.14 -12.50 3.75
C SER A 33 34.68 -13.90 3.36
N ASP A 34 33.39 -14.02 3.05
CA ASP A 34 32.86 -15.24 2.42
C ASP A 34 33.44 -15.37 1.01
N ASN A 35 34.58 -16.04 0.92
CA ASN A 35 35.41 -16.12 -0.29
C ASN A 35 34.85 -17.15 -1.30
N ARG A 36 33.54 -17.08 -1.55
CA ARG A 36 32.89 -17.75 -2.66
C ARG A 36 33.18 -16.96 -3.94
N ASN A 37 34.16 -17.44 -4.71
CA ASN A 37 34.36 -17.01 -6.10
C ASN A 37 33.10 -17.33 -6.92
N ILE A 38 32.17 -16.37 -7.01
CA ILE A 38 31.06 -16.39 -7.96
C ILE A 38 31.58 -15.75 -9.26
N GLU A 39 32.49 -16.44 -9.93
CA GLU A 39 32.72 -16.27 -11.37
C GLU A 39 31.63 -17.07 -12.11
N GLY A 40 30.42 -16.52 -12.07
CA GLY A 40 29.24 -16.99 -12.78
C GLY A 40 28.34 -15.79 -13.05
N ASP A 41 27.58 -15.82 -14.15
CA ASP A 41 26.65 -14.76 -14.54
C ASP A 41 25.90 -14.23 -13.31
N GLN A 42 26.02 -12.94 -13.01
CA GLN A 42 25.33 -12.32 -11.86
C GLN A 42 23.83 -12.12 -12.11
N HIS A 43 23.26 -12.88 -13.04
CA HIS A 43 21.83 -12.92 -13.26
C HIS A 43 21.11 -13.41 -12.00
N PHE A 44 20.52 -12.44 -11.32
CA PHE A 44 19.46 -12.54 -10.33
C PHE A 44 18.57 -13.78 -10.54
N SER A 45 18.38 -14.57 -9.49
CA SER A 45 17.36 -15.62 -9.44
C SER A 45 16.43 -15.43 -8.24
N TRP A 46 15.16 -15.81 -8.41
CA TRP A 46 14.17 -15.97 -7.34
C TRP A 46 14.28 -17.32 -6.61
N ASP A 47 15.19 -18.21 -7.03
CA ASP A 47 15.41 -19.51 -6.39
C ASP A 47 15.80 -19.35 -4.90
N ASN A 48 15.03 -19.99 -4.02
CA ASN A 48 15.18 -19.90 -2.57
C ASN A 48 15.02 -18.48 -1.99
N ALA A 49 14.18 -17.65 -2.62
CA ALA A 49 13.76 -16.39 -2.01
C ALA A 49 13.00 -16.64 -0.69
N THR A 50 13.44 -15.95 0.38
CA THR A 50 12.75 -15.87 1.67
C THR A 50 12.09 -14.50 1.75
N VAL A 51 10.77 -14.47 1.49
CA VAL A 51 9.97 -13.26 1.41
C VAL A 51 9.37 -12.91 2.78
N TYR A 52 9.53 -11.65 3.21
CA TYR A 52 8.84 -11.09 4.36
C TYR A 52 7.73 -10.14 3.90
N PHE A 53 6.47 -10.43 4.24
CA PHE A 53 5.39 -9.48 4.01
C PHE A 53 5.27 -8.49 5.18
N ALA A 54 5.51 -7.21 4.92
CA ALA A 54 5.26 -6.11 5.82
C ALA A 54 4.02 -5.34 5.35
N MET A 55 2.93 -5.42 6.12
CA MET A 55 1.83 -4.46 5.98
C MET A 55 2.31 -3.14 6.60
N THR A 56 2.63 -2.16 5.76
CA THR A 56 3.44 -0.98 6.12
C THR A 56 2.88 -0.27 7.36
N ASP A 57 1.59 0.11 7.34
CA ASP A 57 0.87 0.77 8.44
C ASP A 57 0.95 0.06 9.80
N ARG A 58 1.20 -1.26 9.79
CA ARG A 58 1.19 -2.12 10.98
C ARG A 58 2.57 -2.67 11.34
N PHE A 59 3.62 -2.20 10.68
CA PHE A 59 4.97 -2.70 10.87
C PHE A 59 5.76 -1.90 11.92
N TYR A 60 6.07 -0.64 11.63
CA TYR A 60 6.81 0.25 12.54
C TYR A 60 6.62 1.72 12.10
N ASP A 61 6.26 2.60 13.05
CA ASP A 61 6.13 4.06 12.88
C ASP A 61 7.52 4.69 13.04
N GLY A 62 8.10 5.15 11.93
CA GLY A 62 9.39 5.85 11.89
C GLY A 62 9.26 7.37 11.83
N ASN A 63 8.18 7.89 11.25
CA ASN A 63 7.94 9.33 11.06
C ASN A 63 6.52 9.75 11.50
N PRO A 64 6.29 10.00 12.81
CA PRO A 64 4.98 10.35 13.34
C PRO A 64 4.34 11.64 12.80
N ASP A 65 5.08 12.48 12.06
CA ASP A 65 4.55 13.70 11.45
C ASP A 65 3.60 13.39 10.27
N ASN A 66 3.69 12.19 9.66
CA ASN A 66 2.81 11.75 8.58
C ASN A 66 1.50 11.07 9.07
N ASN A 67 1.39 10.77 10.37
CA ASN A 67 0.32 9.94 10.96
C ASN A 67 -1.13 10.45 10.81
N GLN A 68 -1.31 11.70 10.38
CA GLN A 68 -2.62 12.36 10.23
C GLN A 68 -2.81 12.97 8.83
N SER A 69 -2.04 12.52 7.84
CA SER A 69 -2.19 12.93 6.44
C SER A 69 -3.65 12.78 5.96
N TYR A 70 -4.08 13.70 5.09
CA TYR A 70 -5.47 13.85 4.64
C TYR A 70 -6.52 14.05 5.75
N GLY A 71 -6.11 14.32 6.99
CA GLY A 71 -7.01 14.39 8.15
C GLY A 71 -7.49 13.02 8.66
N ARG A 72 -6.84 11.92 8.25
CA ARG A 72 -7.15 10.57 8.72
C ARG A 72 -6.82 10.45 10.22
N PRO A 73 -7.78 10.06 11.08
CA PRO A 73 -7.58 10.02 12.52
C PRO A 73 -7.05 8.65 12.99
N GLN A 74 -6.31 8.65 14.09
CA GLN A 74 -5.78 7.44 14.73
C GLN A 74 -6.86 6.61 15.45
N VAL A 75 -7.96 7.25 15.84
CA VAL A 75 -9.20 6.60 16.35
C VAL A 75 -10.41 7.20 15.64
N ASP A 76 -11.41 6.38 15.34
CA ASP A 76 -12.68 6.83 14.78
C ASP A 76 -13.54 7.57 15.82
N ALA A 77 -14.64 8.16 15.36
CA ALA A 77 -15.54 8.94 16.22
C ALA A 77 -16.27 8.11 17.30
N THR A 78 -16.23 6.78 17.22
CA THR A 78 -16.72 5.86 18.26
C THR A 78 -15.63 5.47 19.26
N GLY A 79 -14.39 5.90 19.04
CA GLY A 79 -13.22 5.60 19.85
C GLY A 79 -12.51 4.30 19.48
N GLN A 80 -12.77 3.74 18.28
CA GLN A 80 -12.16 2.50 17.81
C GLN A 80 -11.00 2.78 16.85
N ASN A 81 -9.98 1.92 16.84
CA ASN A 81 -8.85 1.98 15.90
C ASN A 81 -8.73 0.72 15.01
N ILE A 82 -9.82 -0.03 14.81
CA ILE A 82 -9.77 -1.30 14.08
C ILE A 82 -9.41 -1.08 12.60
N GLY A 83 -10.02 -0.06 11.99
CA GLY A 83 -9.86 0.30 10.59
C GLY A 83 -9.12 1.61 10.33
N THR A 84 -8.50 2.22 11.33
CA THR A 84 -7.69 3.44 11.17
C THR A 84 -6.24 3.11 10.78
N PHE A 85 -5.50 4.12 10.33
CA PHE A 85 -4.05 4.05 10.22
C PHE A 85 -3.44 3.99 11.63
N HIS A 86 -2.39 3.17 11.81
CA HIS A 86 -1.60 3.03 13.04
C HIS A 86 -0.20 3.65 12.92
N GLY A 87 0.16 4.16 11.75
CA GLY A 87 1.33 5.03 11.56
C GLY A 87 2.59 4.34 11.06
N GLY A 88 2.54 3.06 10.71
CA GLY A 88 3.70 2.39 10.12
C GLY A 88 3.99 2.88 8.69
N ASP A 89 5.25 3.15 8.39
CA ASP A 89 5.64 3.93 7.21
C ASP A 89 6.97 3.48 6.57
N LEU A 90 7.37 4.17 5.50
CA LEU A 90 8.61 3.91 4.75
C LEU A 90 9.86 4.19 5.58
N GLN A 91 9.85 5.25 6.40
CA GLN A 91 10.94 5.53 7.34
C GLN A 91 11.13 4.36 8.31
N GLY A 92 10.04 3.81 8.85
CA GLY A 92 10.08 2.70 9.77
C GLY A 92 10.59 1.40 9.15
N LEU A 93 10.29 1.15 7.87
CA LEU A 93 10.91 0.05 7.11
C LEU A 93 12.43 0.23 6.98
N THR A 94 12.89 1.44 6.66
CA THR A 94 14.30 1.83 6.60
C THR A 94 15.00 1.68 7.96
N ASP A 95 14.36 2.10 9.06
CA ASP A 95 14.88 1.95 10.42
C ASP A 95 15.13 0.47 10.76
N LYS A 96 14.16 -0.42 10.43
CA LYS A 96 14.33 -1.87 10.68
C LYS A 96 15.38 -2.52 9.77
N LEU A 97 15.60 -2.01 8.55
CA LEU A 97 16.76 -2.40 7.73
C LEU A 97 18.08 -1.99 8.39
N ASN A 98 18.18 -0.74 8.86
CA ASN A 98 19.39 -0.21 9.50
C ASN A 98 19.71 -0.88 10.85
N GLU A 99 18.70 -1.30 11.61
CA GLU A 99 18.87 -2.16 12.79
C GLU A 99 19.30 -3.60 12.46
N GLY A 100 19.28 -4.00 11.19
CA GLY A 100 19.60 -5.36 10.74
C GLY A 100 18.52 -6.40 11.07
N TYR A 101 17.27 -5.98 11.34
CA TYR A 101 16.15 -6.88 11.66
C TYR A 101 15.91 -7.90 10.54
N PHE A 102 15.81 -7.42 9.30
CA PHE A 102 15.59 -8.27 8.14
C PHE A 102 16.76 -9.20 7.85
N PHE A 103 18.00 -8.68 7.92
CA PHE A 103 19.21 -9.50 7.80
C PHE A 103 19.27 -10.62 8.86
N ALA A 104 18.95 -10.32 10.12
CA ALA A 104 18.93 -11.30 11.21
C ALA A 104 17.85 -12.39 11.06
N LEU A 105 16.75 -12.10 10.33
CA LEU A 105 15.75 -13.10 9.94
C LEU A 105 16.19 -13.95 8.73
N GLY A 106 17.24 -13.55 8.01
CA GLY A 106 17.69 -14.21 6.79
C GLY A 106 16.76 -14.01 5.58
N VAL A 107 16.01 -12.91 5.55
CA VAL A 107 15.13 -12.57 4.41
C VAL A 107 15.94 -11.91 3.30
N ASN A 108 15.56 -12.15 2.05
CA ASN A 108 16.22 -11.56 0.87
C ASN A 108 15.22 -10.93 -0.12
N ALA A 109 13.96 -10.82 0.30
CA ALA A 109 12.92 -10.01 -0.32
C ALA A 109 11.94 -9.49 0.75
N ILE A 110 11.59 -8.21 0.69
CA ILE A 110 10.52 -7.59 1.47
C ILE A 110 9.38 -7.29 0.49
N TRP A 111 8.18 -7.78 0.79
CA TRP A 111 6.95 -7.40 0.12
C TRP A 111 6.22 -6.39 1.00
N ILE A 112 5.91 -5.20 0.46
CA ILE A 112 5.13 -4.17 1.15
C ILE A 112 3.74 -4.02 0.56
N THR A 113 2.79 -3.52 1.36
CA THR A 113 1.49 -3.04 0.87
C THR A 113 1.67 -1.93 -0.17
N ALA A 114 0.68 -1.76 -1.06
CA ALA A 114 0.77 -0.81 -2.14
C ALA A 114 0.99 0.64 -1.62
N PRO A 115 2.08 1.32 -2.03
CA PRO A 115 2.45 2.63 -1.49
C PRO A 115 1.77 3.82 -2.21
N TYR A 116 1.07 3.59 -3.31
CA TYR A 116 0.37 4.65 -4.05
C TYR A 116 -0.81 5.23 -3.29
N GLU A 117 -1.19 6.46 -3.60
CA GLU A 117 -2.24 7.21 -2.91
C GLU A 117 -3.59 6.48 -2.90
N GLN A 118 -4.16 6.39 -1.70
CA GLN A 118 -5.43 5.74 -1.42
C GLN A 118 -6.55 6.76 -1.20
N ILE A 119 -7.81 6.33 -1.25
CA ILE A 119 -8.97 7.18 -0.90
C ILE A 119 -8.78 7.84 0.48
N HIS A 120 -9.19 9.10 0.61
CA HIS A 120 -8.85 9.89 1.80
C HIS A 120 -9.75 9.55 3.00
N GLY A 121 -11.03 9.31 2.74
CA GLY A 121 -12.03 9.02 3.76
C GLY A 121 -12.12 7.55 4.18
N TRP A 122 -13.23 7.22 4.82
CA TRP A 122 -13.56 5.89 5.32
C TRP A 122 -14.80 5.30 4.64
N VAL A 123 -14.96 3.99 4.76
CA VAL A 123 -16.21 3.25 4.55
C VAL A 123 -16.62 2.50 5.82
N GLY A 124 -17.87 2.03 5.92
CA GLY A 124 -18.29 1.22 7.06
C GLY A 124 -17.56 -0.13 7.09
N GLY A 125 -16.85 -0.41 8.18
CA GLY A 125 -16.11 -1.65 8.42
C GLY A 125 -16.92 -2.71 9.14
N GLY A 126 -16.50 -3.97 9.02
CA GLY A 126 -17.23 -5.12 9.59
C GLY A 126 -18.46 -5.50 8.77
N SER A 127 -19.25 -6.46 9.26
CA SER A 127 -20.47 -6.91 8.58
C SER A 127 -21.69 -6.01 8.82
N ALA A 128 -21.57 -5.04 9.73
CA ALA A 128 -22.66 -4.17 10.17
C ALA A 128 -22.25 -2.69 10.29
N GLY A 129 -21.11 -2.27 9.73
CA GLY A 129 -20.65 -0.88 9.84
C GLY A 129 -20.19 -0.54 11.27
N ASP A 130 -19.52 -1.47 11.93
CA ASP A 130 -19.17 -1.43 13.34
C ASP A 130 -18.06 -0.41 13.68
N PHE A 131 -17.23 -0.03 12.69
CA PHE A 131 -16.12 0.92 12.82
C PHE A 131 -15.83 1.64 11.50
N ALA A 132 -15.14 2.78 11.53
CA ALA A 132 -14.67 3.45 10.31
C ALA A 132 -13.46 2.72 9.71
N HIS A 133 -13.56 2.31 8.44
CA HIS A 133 -12.53 1.56 7.74
C HIS A 133 -11.86 2.43 6.66
N TYR A 134 -10.63 2.83 6.94
CA TYR A 134 -9.75 3.58 6.04
C TYR A 134 -8.85 2.62 5.24
N ALA A 135 -8.16 3.16 4.24
CA ALA A 135 -7.38 2.40 3.25
C ALA A 135 -5.96 1.98 3.69
N PHE A 136 -5.72 1.80 5.00
CA PHE A 136 -4.39 1.51 5.58
C PHE A 136 -3.66 0.29 5.00
N HIS A 137 -4.39 -0.58 4.31
CA HIS A 137 -3.93 -1.84 3.72
C HIS A 137 -3.51 -1.71 2.23
N GLY A 138 -3.65 -0.55 1.59
CA GLY A 138 -3.17 -0.30 0.22
C GLY A 138 -4.08 -0.78 -0.94
N TYR A 139 -5.30 -1.26 -0.66
CA TYR A 139 -6.18 -1.85 -1.70
C TYR A 139 -7.27 -0.91 -2.23
N TYR A 140 -7.34 0.34 -1.78
CA TYR A 140 -8.36 1.31 -2.20
C TYR A 140 -7.70 2.49 -2.94
N ALA A 141 -7.09 2.19 -4.09
CA ALA A 141 -6.35 3.16 -4.91
C ALA A 141 -7.20 4.39 -5.28
N LEU A 142 -6.60 5.57 -5.16
CA LEU A 142 -7.11 6.84 -5.66
C LEU A 142 -6.26 7.34 -6.84
N ASP A 143 -4.93 7.40 -6.68
CA ASP A 143 -3.99 7.88 -7.70
C ASP A 143 -2.69 7.04 -7.68
N TYR A 144 -2.43 6.33 -8.77
CA TYR A 144 -1.25 5.47 -8.93
C TYR A 144 0.06 6.24 -9.13
N THR A 145 0.00 7.55 -9.35
CA THR A 145 1.14 8.37 -9.78
C THR A 145 1.80 9.19 -8.67
N MET A 146 1.42 8.94 -7.41
CA MET A 146 2.04 9.53 -6.22
C MET A 146 1.97 8.58 -5.01
N ILE A 147 2.89 8.76 -4.05
CA ILE A 147 2.88 8.06 -2.76
C ILE A 147 1.72 8.58 -1.88
N ASP A 148 1.04 7.67 -1.17
CA ASP A 148 0.08 8.04 -0.14
C ASP A 148 0.79 8.78 1.01
N GLN A 149 0.32 9.98 1.35
CA GLN A 149 0.99 10.84 2.34
C GLN A 149 1.05 10.25 3.76
N ASN A 150 0.35 9.16 4.10
CA ASN A 150 0.57 8.41 5.35
C ASN A 150 1.72 7.39 5.26
N MET A 151 2.18 7.02 4.06
CA MET A 151 3.28 6.06 3.88
C MET A 151 4.65 6.74 3.84
N GLY A 152 4.71 8.00 3.40
CA GLY A 152 5.94 8.80 3.32
C GLY A 152 6.04 9.64 2.06
N LYS A 153 7.28 9.89 1.61
CA LYS A 153 7.70 10.73 0.47
C LYS A 153 8.52 9.94 -0.55
N ILE A 154 8.72 10.53 -1.73
CA ILE A 154 9.54 9.94 -2.81
C ILE A 154 10.95 9.59 -2.33
N GLU A 155 11.59 10.47 -1.58
CA GLU A 155 12.95 10.23 -1.09
C GLU A 155 13.01 9.21 0.06
N GLU A 156 11.97 9.09 0.90
CA GLU A 156 11.87 8.03 1.91
C GLU A 156 11.67 6.65 1.24
N MET A 157 10.91 6.59 0.14
CA MET A 157 10.79 5.37 -0.69
C MET A 157 12.14 5.02 -1.34
N ARG A 158 12.85 6.02 -1.88
CA ARG A 158 14.18 5.82 -2.48
C ARG A 158 15.18 5.29 -1.44
N GLU A 159 15.24 5.90 -0.25
CA GLU A 159 16.10 5.44 0.84
C GLU A 159 15.77 4.02 1.28
N PHE A 160 14.48 3.66 1.38
CA PHE A 160 14.06 2.29 1.69
C PHE A 160 14.56 1.28 0.67
N VAL A 161 14.37 1.54 -0.63
CA VAL A 161 14.79 0.61 -1.69
C VAL A 161 16.32 0.53 -1.80
N ASP A 162 17.02 1.66 -1.82
CA ASP A 162 18.49 1.69 -1.88
C ASP A 162 19.12 0.99 -0.66
N THR A 163 18.54 1.15 0.53
CA THR A 163 18.99 0.47 1.76
C THR A 163 18.73 -1.05 1.69
N ALA A 164 17.57 -1.47 1.17
CA ALA A 164 17.26 -2.88 0.98
C ALA A 164 18.22 -3.52 -0.04
N HIS A 165 18.39 -2.91 -1.21
CA HIS A 165 19.30 -3.33 -2.27
C HIS A 165 20.75 -3.40 -1.78
N GLY A 166 21.21 -2.41 -1.00
CA GLY A 166 22.53 -2.40 -0.37
C GLY A 166 22.79 -3.56 0.60
N GLN A 167 21.74 -4.20 1.11
CA GLN A 167 21.81 -5.41 1.94
C GLN A 167 21.55 -6.71 1.14
N GLY A 168 21.37 -6.63 -0.18
CA GLY A 168 21.01 -7.77 -1.05
C GLY A 168 19.55 -8.21 -0.94
N ILE A 169 18.69 -7.35 -0.39
CA ILE A 169 17.27 -7.58 -0.13
C ILE A 169 16.45 -6.91 -1.25
N ARG A 170 15.56 -7.68 -1.88
CA ARG A 170 14.64 -7.22 -2.93
C ARG A 170 13.46 -6.45 -2.34
N VAL A 171 12.87 -5.55 -3.11
CA VAL A 171 11.60 -4.89 -2.78
C VAL A 171 10.51 -5.31 -3.77
N VAL A 172 9.41 -5.82 -3.22
CA VAL A 172 8.21 -6.24 -3.95
C VAL A 172 7.03 -5.36 -3.53
N LEU A 173 6.33 -4.75 -4.49
CA LEU A 173 5.12 -3.99 -4.20
C LEU A 173 3.87 -4.85 -4.40
N ASP A 174 2.87 -4.66 -3.55
CA ASP A 174 1.50 -5.05 -3.87
C ASP A 174 0.95 -4.15 -4.98
N VAL A 175 0.22 -4.72 -5.94
CA VAL A 175 -0.39 -3.96 -7.05
C VAL A 175 -1.82 -4.41 -7.34
N VAL A 176 -2.72 -3.45 -7.48
CA VAL A 176 -4.12 -3.66 -7.83
C VAL A 176 -4.39 -3.11 -9.24
N MET A 177 -4.74 -4.00 -10.18
CA MET A 177 -5.28 -3.60 -11.50
C MET A 177 -6.80 -3.73 -11.60
N ASN A 178 -7.44 -4.39 -10.62
CA ASN A 178 -8.86 -4.74 -10.68
C ASN A 178 -9.79 -3.59 -10.33
N HIS A 179 -9.49 -2.83 -9.28
CA HIS A 179 -10.43 -1.89 -8.67
C HIS A 179 -9.73 -0.65 -8.11
N PRO A 180 -10.36 0.52 -8.15
CA PRO A 180 -10.02 1.63 -7.28
C PRO A 180 -10.64 1.43 -5.89
N GLY A 181 -10.44 2.40 -5.01
CA GLY A 181 -11.21 2.52 -3.77
C GLY A 181 -12.70 2.81 -3.98
N TYR A 182 -13.46 2.63 -2.90
CA TYR A 182 -14.86 3.04 -2.79
C TYR A 182 -15.04 4.56 -2.89
N ASN A 183 -16.28 5.01 -3.07
CA ASN A 183 -16.62 6.40 -2.81
C ASN A 183 -16.63 6.67 -1.30
N THR A 184 -15.96 7.73 -0.84
CA THR A 184 -16.07 8.20 0.56
C THR A 184 -16.69 9.59 0.59
N LEU A 185 -17.20 10.02 1.75
CA LEU A 185 -17.68 11.40 1.90
C LEU A 185 -16.56 12.43 1.65
N ALA A 186 -15.36 12.19 2.17
CA ALA A 186 -14.23 13.12 2.00
C ALA A 186 -13.90 13.34 0.52
N ASP A 187 -13.73 12.24 -0.24
CA ASP A 187 -13.38 12.31 -1.66
C ASP A 187 -14.52 12.91 -2.51
N MET A 188 -15.78 12.59 -2.20
CA MET A 188 -16.96 13.17 -2.88
C MET A 188 -17.02 14.69 -2.71
N HIS A 189 -16.82 15.20 -1.49
CA HIS A 189 -16.79 16.63 -1.19
C HIS A 189 -15.54 17.33 -1.76
N GLN A 190 -14.36 16.69 -1.70
CA GLN A 190 -13.10 17.25 -2.19
C GLN A 190 -13.05 17.36 -3.72
N TYR A 191 -13.52 16.34 -4.44
CA TYR A 191 -13.37 16.24 -5.90
C TYR A 191 -14.67 16.49 -6.69
N GLY A 192 -15.77 16.79 -6.00
CA GLY A 192 -17.02 17.24 -6.61
C GLY A 192 -17.74 16.16 -7.41
N PHE A 193 -17.91 14.97 -6.81
CA PHE A 193 -18.65 13.85 -7.39
C PHE A 193 -19.65 13.23 -6.39
N GLY A 194 -20.65 12.55 -6.93
CA GLY A 194 -21.75 11.98 -6.14
C GLY A 194 -22.72 13.04 -5.62
N ASP A 195 -23.74 12.59 -4.90
CA ASP A 195 -24.78 13.45 -4.31
C ASP A 195 -24.92 13.15 -2.80
N PRO A 196 -23.92 13.54 -1.98
CA PRO A 196 -23.97 13.40 -0.53
C PRO A 196 -24.81 14.52 0.09
N ASN A 197 -25.97 14.17 0.64
CA ASN A 197 -26.87 15.10 1.33
C ASN A 197 -26.47 15.31 2.81
N VAL A 198 -25.16 15.23 3.08
CA VAL A 198 -24.55 15.30 4.41
C VAL A 198 -23.10 15.77 4.31
N SER A 199 -22.55 16.36 5.38
CA SER A 199 -21.14 16.80 5.43
C SER A 199 -20.17 15.61 5.45
N ASP A 200 -19.01 15.82 4.86
CA ASP A 200 -17.75 15.08 5.01
C ASP A 200 -17.41 14.67 6.46
N GLN A 201 -17.80 15.48 7.46
CA GLN A 201 -17.59 15.23 8.88
C GLN A 201 -18.72 14.41 9.54
N TRP A 202 -19.58 13.76 8.77
CA TRP A 202 -20.64 12.90 9.31
C TRP A 202 -20.06 11.71 10.07
N THR A 203 -20.68 11.41 11.21
CA THR A 203 -20.35 10.28 12.08
C THR A 203 -21.65 9.70 12.63
N PRO A 204 -21.71 8.38 12.93
CA PRO A 204 -22.94 7.74 13.38
C PRO A 204 -23.40 8.29 14.74
N SER A 205 -24.67 8.68 14.81
CA SER A 205 -25.32 9.03 16.08
C SER A 205 -25.71 7.80 16.90
N SER A 206 -26.21 8.00 18.13
CA SER A 206 -26.67 6.91 18.99
C SER A 206 -27.73 6.02 18.30
N GLY A 207 -27.39 4.76 18.07
CA GLY A 207 -28.22 3.77 17.38
C GLY A 207 -27.98 3.67 15.87
N GLN A 208 -27.05 4.45 15.32
CA GLN A 208 -26.58 4.33 13.93
C GLN A 208 -25.28 3.53 13.83
N THR A 209 -25.00 3.06 12.61
CA THR A 209 -23.75 2.40 12.21
C THR A 209 -23.01 3.24 11.17
N TRP A 210 -21.73 2.96 10.90
CA TRP A 210 -20.99 3.62 9.83
C TRP A 210 -21.55 3.30 8.42
N HIS A 211 -22.36 2.25 8.24
CA HIS A 211 -23.07 2.01 6.97
C HIS A 211 -24.27 2.95 6.75
N ASP A 212 -24.83 3.54 7.80
CA ASP A 212 -26.02 4.40 7.68
C ASP A 212 -25.72 5.70 6.90
N VAL A 213 -24.44 5.97 6.61
CA VAL A 213 -24.00 7.01 5.67
C VAL A 213 -24.65 6.86 4.30
N HIS A 214 -24.93 5.61 3.87
CA HIS A 214 -25.53 5.34 2.56
C HIS A 214 -26.97 5.86 2.45
N ASP A 215 -27.70 6.03 3.56
CA ASP A 215 -29.04 6.63 3.56
C ASP A 215 -29.02 8.12 3.18
N TYR A 216 -27.85 8.78 3.24
CA TYR A 216 -27.65 10.19 2.89
C TYR A 216 -27.06 10.39 1.48
N ILE A 217 -26.74 9.31 0.76
CA ILE A 217 -26.07 9.38 -0.54
C ILE A 217 -27.06 8.97 -1.65
N ASN A 218 -27.32 9.89 -2.59
CA ASN A 218 -28.25 9.62 -3.68
C ASN A 218 -27.55 8.93 -4.86
N TYR A 219 -27.56 7.60 -4.83
CA TYR A 219 -26.96 6.73 -5.84
C TYR A 219 -27.69 6.70 -7.21
N ASP A 220 -28.91 7.24 -7.28
CA ASP A 220 -29.71 7.29 -8.50
C ASP A 220 -29.47 8.56 -9.34
N HIS A 221 -28.74 9.55 -8.81
CA HIS A 221 -28.46 10.82 -9.50
C HIS A 221 -27.30 10.71 -10.49
N ALA A 222 -27.51 10.00 -11.60
CA ALA A 222 -26.49 9.70 -12.63
C ALA A 222 -25.51 10.85 -12.95
N SER A 223 -26.02 12.07 -13.18
CA SER A 223 -25.23 13.25 -13.53
C SER A 223 -24.32 13.78 -12.41
N ALA A 224 -24.59 13.48 -11.15
CA ALA A 224 -23.70 13.83 -10.05
C ALA A 224 -22.47 12.88 -9.99
N TRP A 225 -22.65 11.63 -10.43
CA TRP A 225 -21.61 10.61 -10.38
C TRP A 225 -20.66 10.63 -11.59
N THR A 226 -20.93 11.42 -12.64
CA THR A 226 -20.05 11.47 -13.83
C THR A 226 -18.64 11.98 -13.55
N ASN A 227 -18.46 12.76 -12.47
CA ASN A 227 -17.18 13.34 -12.08
C ASN A 227 -16.27 12.39 -11.27
N TRP A 228 -16.73 11.17 -10.99
CA TRP A 228 -15.89 10.14 -10.35
C TRP A 228 -15.05 9.43 -11.43
N TRP A 229 -14.97 8.10 -11.42
CA TRP A 229 -14.24 7.34 -12.44
C TRP A 229 -14.86 7.41 -13.85
N GLY A 230 -16.13 7.79 -13.97
CA GLY A 230 -16.83 7.88 -15.26
C GLY A 230 -16.84 6.53 -15.98
N ASN A 231 -16.54 6.53 -17.29
CA ASN A 231 -16.56 5.31 -18.11
C ASN A 231 -15.45 4.29 -17.78
N TRP A 232 -14.56 4.55 -16.82
CA TRP A 232 -13.47 3.64 -16.46
C TRP A 232 -13.88 2.43 -15.63
N VAL A 233 -15.01 2.49 -14.92
CA VAL A 233 -15.41 1.42 -13.99
C VAL A 233 -16.82 0.91 -14.25
N ARG A 234 -17.09 -0.32 -13.83
CA ARG A 234 -18.44 -0.81 -13.54
C ARG A 234 -18.75 -0.51 -12.08
N ALA A 235 -20.01 -0.21 -11.79
CA ALA A 235 -20.46 0.06 -10.42
C ALA A 235 -21.93 -0.29 -10.21
N GLY A 236 -22.33 -0.38 -8.93
CA GLY A 236 -23.73 -0.49 -8.52
C GLY A 236 -24.54 0.82 -8.65
N ILE A 237 -23.94 1.87 -9.21
CA ILE A 237 -24.42 3.27 -9.21
C ILE A 237 -25.10 3.58 -10.55
N GLU A 238 -26.12 4.45 -10.55
CA GLU A 238 -26.81 4.83 -11.78
C GLU A 238 -25.90 5.66 -12.71
N GLY A 239 -26.01 5.42 -14.02
CA GLY A 239 -25.14 6.02 -15.05
C GLY A 239 -23.85 5.25 -15.34
N TYR A 240 -23.48 4.25 -14.52
CA TYR A 240 -22.30 3.40 -14.74
C TYR A 240 -22.65 2.10 -15.47
N GLU A 241 -21.64 1.47 -16.09
CA GLU A 241 -21.80 0.08 -16.55
C GLU A 241 -22.11 -0.80 -15.32
N ARG A 242 -23.14 -1.65 -15.42
CA ARG A 242 -23.54 -2.49 -14.30
C ARG A 242 -22.57 -3.66 -14.14
N CYS A 243 -22.21 -3.96 -12.90
CA CYS A 243 -21.42 -5.12 -12.51
C CYS A 243 -22.02 -6.42 -13.11
N GLY A 244 -21.18 -7.24 -13.73
CA GLY A 244 -21.53 -8.56 -14.20
C GLY A 244 -21.41 -9.64 -13.12
N ASN A 245 -21.44 -10.90 -13.55
CA ASN A 245 -21.35 -12.09 -12.69
C ASN A 245 -20.23 -13.07 -13.09
N SER A 246 -19.40 -12.69 -14.07
CA SER A 246 -18.20 -13.45 -14.44
C SER A 246 -17.01 -13.02 -13.56
N GLU A 247 -15.91 -13.76 -13.61
CA GLU A 247 -14.71 -13.41 -12.86
C GLU A 247 -14.17 -12.03 -13.27
N HIS A 248 -14.23 -11.65 -14.55
CA HIS A 248 -13.66 -10.38 -15.07
C HIS A 248 -14.62 -9.18 -15.14
N THR A 249 -15.83 -9.26 -14.57
CA THR A 249 -16.81 -8.13 -14.64
C THR A 249 -17.56 -7.90 -13.33
N MET A 250 -17.27 -8.67 -12.28
CA MET A 250 -17.97 -8.54 -11.00
C MET A 250 -17.33 -7.49 -10.10
N CYS A 251 -18.15 -6.63 -9.53
CA CYS A 251 -17.74 -5.67 -8.51
C CYS A 251 -17.45 -6.41 -7.19
N LEU A 252 -16.19 -6.81 -6.98
CA LEU A 252 -15.77 -7.63 -5.85
C LEU A 252 -16.01 -6.88 -4.53
N ALA A 253 -16.75 -7.50 -3.60
CA ALA A 253 -17.14 -6.89 -2.32
C ALA A 253 -17.86 -5.52 -2.44
N GLY A 254 -18.41 -5.18 -3.62
CA GLY A 254 -19.02 -3.87 -3.88
C GLY A 254 -18.04 -2.78 -4.32
N LEU A 255 -16.74 -3.07 -4.44
CA LEU A 255 -15.76 -2.17 -5.04
C LEU A 255 -16.08 -1.95 -6.53
N PRO A 256 -15.79 -0.76 -7.10
CA PRO A 256 -15.89 -0.57 -8.54
C PRO A 256 -14.93 -1.52 -9.27
N ASP A 257 -15.35 -2.00 -10.44
CA ASP A 257 -14.54 -2.88 -11.29
C ASP A 257 -13.93 -2.05 -12.43
N PHE A 258 -12.60 -1.90 -12.48
CA PHE A 258 -11.96 -1.25 -13.62
C PHE A 258 -12.25 -2.05 -14.90
N ARG A 259 -12.66 -1.35 -15.95
CA ARG A 259 -13.02 -1.93 -17.24
C ARG A 259 -11.76 -2.28 -18.04
N THR A 260 -10.99 -3.23 -17.51
CA THR A 260 -9.73 -3.75 -18.06
C THR A 260 -9.93 -4.43 -19.43
N ASP A 261 -11.15 -4.88 -19.70
CA ASP A 261 -11.64 -5.38 -20.98
C ASP A 261 -11.67 -4.31 -22.09
N VAL A 262 -11.83 -3.02 -21.76
CA VAL A 262 -11.84 -1.93 -22.74
C VAL A 262 -10.47 -1.79 -23.39
N ARG A 263 -10.42 -1.83 -24.72
CA ARG A 263 -9.20 -1.77 -25.55
C ARG A 263 -9.07 -0.48 -26.38
N SER A 264 -9.93 0.50 -26.13
CA SER A 264 -9.96 1.78 -26.82
C SER A 264 -9.72 2.92 -25.83
N ASP A 265 -9.21 4.03 -26.35
CA ASP A 265 -9.27 5.33 -25.69
C ASP A 265 -10.71 5.66 -25.23
N ILE A 266 -10.83 6.10 -23.98
CA ILE A 266 -12.05 6.67 -23.38
C ILE A 266 -11.76 7.95 -22.58
N GLY A 267 -10.58 8.56 -22.78
CA GLY A 267 -10.04 9.68 -22.02
C GLY A 267 -9.58 9.32 -20.61
N LEU A 268 -8.98 10.29 -19.91
CA LEU A 268 -8.69 10.20 -18.48
C LEU A 268 -9.98 10.10 -17.63
N PRO A 269 -9.93 9.47 -16.43
CA PRO A 269 -11.08 9.43 -15.54
C PRO A 269 -11.30 10.82 -14.93
N PRO A 270 -12.55 11.36 -14.92
CA PRO A 270 -12.83 12.72 -14.47
C PRO A 270 -12.33 13.05 -13.05
N LEU A 271 -12.32 12.06 -12.15
CA LEU A 271 -11.74 12.18 -10.81
C LEU A 271 -10.28 12.66 -10.82
N LEU A 272 -9.41 12.00 -11.61
CA LEU A 272 -8.00 12.36 -11.70
C LEU A 272 -7.81 13.70 -12.42
N VAL A 273 -8.64 14.00 -13.43
CA VAL A 273 -8.65 15.32 -14.09
C VAL A 273 -9.00 16.43 -13.09
N ASN A 274 -10.02 16.25 -12.26
CA ASN A 274 -10.40 17.23 -11.24
C ASN A 274 -9.31 17.39 -10.17
N LYS A 275 -8.75 16.26 -9.70
CA LYS A 275 -7.65 16.22 -8.73
C LYS A 275 -6.41 16.95 -9.23
N TRP A 276 -5.86 16.56 -10.38
CA TRP A 276 -4.62 17.13 -10.92
C TRP A 276 -4.76 18.61 -11.31
N ASN A 277 -5.95 19.06 -11.71
CA ASN A 277 -6.21 20.50 -11.93
C ASN A 277 -6.32 21.31 -10.63
N GLY A 278 -6.57 20.65 -9.48
CA GLY A 278 -6.66 21.28 -8.16
C GLY A 278 -5.35 21.28 -7.36
N GLU A 279 -4.31 20.61 -7.85
CA GLU A 279 -3.00 20.54 -7.20
C GLU A 279 -2.15 21.78 -7.54
N GLU A 280 -1.77 22.56 -6.53
CA GLU A 280 -0.90 23.72 -6.73
C GLU A 280 0.56 23.29 -7.00
N SER A 281 1.18 23.90 -8.01
CA SER A 281 2.57 23.64 -8.41
C SER A 281 3.53 23.86 -7.24
N GLY A 282 4.36 22.85 -6.93
CA GLY A 282 5.28 22.87 -5.78
C GLY A 282 4.69 22.31 -4.48
N GLN A 283 3.37 22.10 -4.37
CA GLN A 283 2.74 21.58 -3.14
C GLN A 283 2.86 20.05 -3.01
N TYR A 284 2.91 19.33 -4.14
CA TYR A 284 2.85 17.86 -4.19
C TYR A 284 4.15 17.21 -4.68
N ASP A 285 5.18 18.00 -4.97
CA ASP A 285 6.46 17.57 -5.56
C ASP A 285 7.20 16.52 -4.71
N GLU A 286 6.99 16.48 -3.40
CA GLU A 286 7.59 15.47 -2.49
C GLU A 286 6.91 14.08 -2.56
N TRP A 287 5.75 13.98 -3.24
CA TRP A 287 4.92 12.76 -3.31
C TRP A 287 4.64 12.28 -4.73
N ILE A 288 4.59 13.17 -5.72
CA ILE A 288 4.37 12.80 -7.13
C ILE A 288 5.61 12.09 -7.68
N LEU A 289 5.41 10.93 -8.33
CA LEU A 289 6.51 10.20 -8.94
C LEU A 289 7.10 11.02 -10.11
N PRO A 290 8.41 11.34 -10.09
CA PRO A 290 9.07 12.04 -11.20
C PRO A 290 8.89 11.30 -12.53
N SER A 291 9.11 9.98 -12.55
CA SER A 291 8.83 9.10 -13.69
C SER A 291 7.38 9.15 -14.20
N ALA A 292 6.40 9.37 -13.32
CA ALA A 292 4.98 9.39 -13.66
C ALA A 292 4.45 10.77 -14.06
N THR A 293 5.24 11.85 -13.90
CA THR A 293 4.80 13.23 -14.13
C THR A 293 4.27 13.43 -15.57
N GLN A 294 4.91 12.83 -16.57
CA GLN A 294 4.48 12.90 -17.97
C GLN A 294 3.27 12.01 -18.29
N LEU A 295 2.87 11.13 -17.36
CA LEU A 295 1.69 10.26 -17.46
C LEU A 295 0.43 10.89 -16.84
N ARG A 296 0.55 12.06 -16.18
CA ARG A 296 -0.56 12.86 -15.63
C ARG A 296 -1.20 13.75 -16.71
N THR A 297 -1.50 13.16 -17.86
CA THR A 297 -2.08 13.81 -19.05
C THR A 297 -2.87 12.80 -19.88
N ASP A 298 -3.72 13.27 -20.79
CA ASP A 298 -4.43 12.37 -21.70
C ASP A 298 -3.48 11.85 -22.78
N LEU A 299 -3.18 10.55 -22.71
CA LEU A 299 -2.33 9.80 -23.62
C LEU A 299 -3.13 9.17 -24.78
N GLY A 300 -4.47 9.20 -24.74
CA GLY A 300 -5.33 8.56 -25.74
C GLY A 300 -5.22 7.02 -25.77
N ILE A 301 -5.13 6.38 -24.60
CA ILE A 301 -4.96 4.93 -24.43
C ILE A 301 -6.07 4.31 -23.56
N ALA A 302 -6.13 2.98 -23.46
CA ALA A 302 -7.19 2.33 -22.70
C ALA A 302 -6.93 2.36 -21.18
N PRO A 303 -7.97 2.19 -20.33
CA PRO A 303 -7.84 2.27 -18.86
C PRO A 303 -6.73 1.39 -18.25
N ALA A 304 -6.64 0.12 -18.65
CA ALA A 304 -5.60 -0.77 -18.14
C ALA A 304 -4.20 -0.45 -18.70
N ASP A 305 -4.09 0.26 -19.82
CA ASP A 305 -2.81 0.70 -20.38
C ASP A 305 -2.23 1.84 -19.52
N TYR A 306 -3.08 2.78 -19.08
CA TYR A 306 -2.71 3.78 -18.10
C TYR A 306 -2.26 3.15 -16.77
N ILE A 307 -3.05 2.22 -16.21
CA ILE A 307 -2.69 1.54 -14.94
C ILE A 307 -1.35 0.80 -15.10
N SER A 308 -1.12 0.13 -16.24
CA SER A 308 0.15 -0.53 -16.53
C SER A 308 1.32 0.45 -16.54
N LYS A 309 1.16 1.62 -17.19
CA LYS A 309 2.18 2.68 -17.24
C LYS A 309 2.45 3.32 -15.89
N TRP A 310 1.40 3.61 -15.12
CA TRP A 310 1.55 4.20 -13.79
C TRP A 310 2.24 3.24 -12.83
N LEU A 311 1.94 1.94 -12.88
CA LEU A 311 2.65 0.92 -12.09
C LEU A 311 4.10 0.74 -12.56
N ALA A 312 4.36 0.69 -13.87
CA ALA A 312 5.72 0.62 -14.42
C ALA A 312 6.58 1.85 -14.03
N ALA A 313 5.96 3.02 -13.85
CA ALA A 313 6.66 4.23 -13.39
C ALA A 313 7.31 4.06 -11.99
N TRP A 314 6.76 3.23 -11.10
CA TRP A 314 7.41 2.89 -9.82
C TRP A 314 8.71 2.10 -10.03
N VAL A 315 8.72 1.22 -11.03
CA VAL A 315 9.91 0.42 -11.40
C VAL A 315 10.98 1.32 -12.03
N GLU A 316 10.58 2.21 -12.94
CA GLU A 316 11.44 3.20 -13.60
C GLU A 316 12.06 4.21 -12.62
N GLU A 317 11.38 4.51 -11.50
CA GLU A 317 11.83 5.46 -10.48
C GLU A 317 12.75 4.83 -9.42
N PHE A 318 12.37 3.64 -8.91
CA PHE A 318 12.98 3.05 -7.72
C PHE A 318 13.71 1.71 -7.97
N GLY A 319 13.58 1.08 -9.14
CA GLY A 319 14.19 -0.22 -9.40
C GLY A 319 13.51 -1.39 -8.70
N ILE A 320 12.19 -1.29 -8.48
CA ILE A 320 11.37 -2.33 -7.83
C ILE A 320 11.59 -3.71 -8.48
N ASP A 321 11.95 -4.71 -7.67
CA ASP A 321 12.33 -6.04 -8.15
C ASP A 321 11.16 -6.90 -8.65
N GLY A 322 9.94 -6.61 -8.19
CA GLY A 322 8.74 -7.33 -8.65
C GLY A 322 7.44 -6.87 -8.02
N PHE A 323 6.35 -7.48 -8.48
CA PHE A 323 5.00 -7.21 -8.00
C PHE A 323 4.32 -8.46 -7.45
N ARG A 324 3.65 -8.32 -6.30
CA ARG A 324 2.60 -9.23 -5.87
C ARG A 324 1.29 -8.70 -6.46
N VAL A 325 0.69 -9.48 -7.34
CA VAL A 325 -0.54 -9.08 -8.04
C VAL A 325 -1.78 -9.40 -7.21
N ASP A 326 -2.55 -8.37 -6.87
CA ASP A 326 -3.84 -8.55 -6.20
C ASP A 326 -4.92 -9.08 -7.16
N THR A 327 -5.91 -9.78 -6.60
CA THR A 327 -7.14 -10.21 -7.28
C THR A 327 -6.97 -10.89 -8.65
N ALA A 328 -5.79 -11.45 -8.95
CA ALA A 328 -5.31 -11.81 -10.29
C ALA A 328 -6.29 -12.54 -11.24
N LYS A 329 -7.17 -13.39 -10.70
CA LYS A 329 -8.21 -14.11 -11.48
C LYS A 329 -9.31 -13.21 -12.07
N HIS A 330 -9.41 -11.96 -11.64
CA HIS A 330 -10.44 -11.01 -12.02
C HIS A 330 -9.99 -10.02 -13.11
N VAL A 331 -8.71 -10.06 -13.50
CA VAL A 331 -8.13 -9.25 -14.59
C VAL A 331 -7.57 -10.20 -15.64
N GLU A 332 -7.70 -9.89 -16.93
CA GLU A 332 -7.32 -10.84 -17.97
C GLU A 332 -5.81 -11.11 -18.02
N LEU A 333 -5.43 -12.35 -18.34
CA LEU A 333 -4.02 -12.78 -18.37
C LEU A 333 -3.15 -11.98 -19.34
N ASP A 334 -3.72 -11.42 -20.41
CA ASP A 334 -2.99 -10.57 -21.35
C ASP A 334 -2.69 -9.18 -20.78
N ARG A 335 -3.51 -8.67 -19.84
CA ARG A 335 -3.23 -7.44 -19.07
C ARG A 335 -2.11 -7.64 -18.06
N TRP A 336 -2.06 -8.80 -17.40
CA TRP A 336 -0.92 -9.16 -16.55
C TRP A 336 0.37 -9.33 -17.35
N GLN A 337 0.29 -9.89 -18.56
CA GLN A 337 1.44 -9.97 -19.47
C GLN A 337 1.88 -8.58 -19.97
N GLN A 338 0.94 -7.67 -20.26
CA GLN A 338 1.24 -6.27 -20.58
C GLN A 338 1.97 -5.56 -19.44
N LEU A 339 1.42 -5.58 -18.20
CA LEU A 339 2.08 -4.98 -17.03
C LEU A 339 3.49 -5.54 -16.84
N LYS A 340 3.67 -6.86 -17.00
CA LYS A 340 4.97 -7.51 -16.92
C LYS A 340 5.94 -6.96 -17.98
N ASP A 341 5.52 -6.81 -19.22
CA ASP A 341 6.42 -6.35 -20.29
C ASP A 341 6.80 -4.87 -20.09
N GLU A 342 5.85 -4.01 -19.73
CA GLU A 342 6.10 -2.60 -19.41
C GLU A 342 7.00 -2.45 -18.16
N ALA A 343 6.81 -3.28 -17.12
CA ALA A 343 7.65 -3.28 -15.92
C ALA A 343 9.08 -3.81 -16.17
N ASN A 344 9.27 -4.80 -17.05
CA ASN A 344 10.61 -5.28 -17.41
C ASN A 344 11.38 -4.25 -18.22
N GLU A 345 10.73 -3.55 -19.15
CA GLU A 345 11.34 -2.42 -19.88
C GLU A 345 11.76 -1.30 -18.91
N ALA A 346 10.87 -0.92 -17.99
CA ALA A 346 11.16 0.07 -16.95
C ALA A 346 12.32 -0.34 -16.03
N LEU A 347 12.40 -1.61 -15.64
CA LEU A 347 13.51 -2.12 -14.83
C LEU A 347 14.83 -2.07 -15.62
N TRP A 348 14.85 -2.44 -16.90
CA TRP A 348 16.04 -2.33 -17.72
C TRP A 348 16.51 -0.87 -17.87
N ASN A 349 15.59 0.06 -18.13
CA ASN A 349 15.90 1.49 -18.19
C ASN A 349 16.50 2.01 -16.86
N TRP A 350 15.92 1.61 -15.72
CA TRP A 350 16.43 1.97 -14.39
C TRP A 350 17.84 1.40 -14.17
N ARG A 351 18.10 0.14 -14.54
CA ARG A 351 19.42 -0.50 -14.42
C ARG A 351 20.47 0.16 -15.32
N GLU A 352 20.13 0.52 -16.55
CA GLU A 352 21.05 1.24 -17.46
C GLU A 352 21.42 2.64 -16.92
N LYS A 353 20.48 3.32 -16.25
CA LYS A 353 20.72 4.64 -15.64
C LYS A 353 21.50 4.56 -14.32
N ASN A 354 21.39 3.44 -13.60
CA ASN A 354 21.93 3.24 -12.26
C ASN A 354 22.93 2.08 -12.20
N SER A 355 23.81 1.92 -13.19
CA SER A 355 24.71 0.75 -13.34
C SER A 355 25.56 0.39 -12.12
N ASP A 356 25.82 1.37 -11.26
CA ASP A 356 26.66 1.22 -10.06
C ASP A 356 25.84 0.94 -8.78
N ALA A 357 24.50 0.97 -8.87
CA ALA A 357 23.60 0.72 -7.75
C ALA A 357 23.50 -0.79 -7.41
N PRO A 358 23.36 -1.19 -6.14
CA PRO A 358 23.30 -2.61 -5.76
C PRO A 358 22.14 -3.41 -6.40
N GLY A 359 21.00 -2.78 -6.68
CA GLY A 359 19.86 -3.41 -7.36
C GLY A 359 20.01 -3.54 -8.89
N ALA A 360 21.08 -2.97 -9.47
CA ALA A 360 21.28 -2.96 -10.92
C ALA A 360 22.00 -4.18 -11.49
N GLN A 361 22.44 -5.10 -10.63
CA GLN A 361 23.20 -6.32 -10.97
C GLN A 361 22.27 -7.52 -11.23
#